data_AF-A0A6V8N2J5-F1
#
_entry.id   AF-A0A6V8N2J5-F1
#
_cell.length_a   1.000
_cell.length_b   1.000
_cell.length_c   1.000
_cell.angle_alpha   90.00
_cell.angle_beta   90.00
_cell.angle_gamma   90.00
#
_symmetry.space_group_name_H-M   'P 1'
#
loop_
_entity.id
_entity.type
_entity.pdbx_description
1 polymer ?
#
loop_
_entity_poly.entity_id
_entity_poly.type
_entity_poly.pdbx_seq_one_letter_code
_entity_poly.pdbx_strand_id
1 'polypeptide(L)'
;MKMTFVALLFLLTIHSPDAQAAFYTWVDAQGVTHFTDNPDTIPAKYRHRAKEMNIADEPSAVKPPVPASPSGPSTQTDSVLQAEPASYGGKSAGWWRDSFAALRNRLKTLQDGLPEKQNKLAELRRKRIIYTRVQDRVAVNSMQAEVSADELHIAELQKQLADLDRQATQAGVPSELRQ
;
A
#
# COMPACT_ATOMS: atom_id res chain seq x y z
N MET A 1 -33.08 0.40 -50.30
CA MET A 1 -32.26 1.32 -49.49
C MET A 1 -32.48 1.24 -47.97
N LYS A 2 -33.52 0.57 -47.44
CA LYS A 2 -33.73 0.45 -45.97
C LYS A 2 -32.96 -0.73 -45.33
N MET A 3 -32.76 -1.85 -46.05
CA MET A 3 -32.02 -3.02 -45.53
C MET A 3 -30.51 -2.81 -45.43
N THR A 4 -29.92 -1.97 -46.28
CA THR A 4 -28.49 -1.60 -46.20
C THR A 4 -28.18 -0.74 -44.97
N PHE A 5 -29.13 0.08 -44.52
CA PHE A 5 -28.97 0.89 -43.31
C PHE A 5 -29.04 0.04 -42.03
N VAL A 6 -29.88 -1.00 -42.01
CA VAL A 6 -29.96 -1.97 -40.90
C VAL A 6 -28.69 -2.82 -40.83
N ALA A 7 -28.14 -3.24 -41.97
CA ALA A 7 -26.87 -3.99 -42.02
C ALA A 7 -25.68 -3.13 -41.54
N LEU A 8 -25.64 -1.83 -41.87
CA LEU A 8 -24.60 -0.91 -41.40
C LEU A 8 -24.72 -0.62 -39.90
N LEU A 9 -25.95 -0.55 -39.36
CA LEU A 9 -26.20 -0.35 -37.93
C LEU A 9 -25.81 -1.59 -37.10
N PHE A 10 -25.97 -2.79 -37.65
CA PHE A 10 -25.57 -4.05 -36.99
C PHE A 10 -24.05 -4.27 -37.00
N LEU A 11 -23.34 -3.69 -37.98
CA LEU A 11 -21.88 -3.80 -38.06
C LEU A 11 -21.16 -2.89 -37.04
N LEU A 12 -21.82 -1.84 -36.54
CA LEU A 12 -21.23 -0.89 -35.60
C LEU A 12 -21.27 -1.32 -34.13
N THR A 13 -22.04 -2.35 -33.78
CA THR A 13 -22.25 -2.77 -32.37
C THR A 13 -21.31 -3.89 -31.90
N ILE A 14 -20.44 -4.41 -32.77
CA ILE A 14 -19.65 -5.61 -32.48
C ILE A 14 -18.29 -5.30 -31.82
N HIS A 15 -17.90 -4.03 -31.70
CA HIS A 15 -16.64 -3.64 -31.05
C HIS A 15 -16.89 -3.10 -29.63
N SER A 16 -17.21 -4.00 -28.70
CA SER A 16 -17.04 -3.71 -27.28
C SER A 16 -15.59 -4.04 -26.92
N PRO A 17 -14.74 -3.06 -26.54
CA PRO A 17 -13.46 -3.38 -25.94
C PRO A 17 -13.75 -4.08 -24.61
N ASP A 18 -13.30 -5.32 -24.46
CA ASP A 18 -13.28 -5.99 -23.17
C ASP A 18 -12.43 -5.14 -22.23
N ALA A 19 -13.08 -4.49 -21.26
CA ALA A 19 -12.42 -3.77 -20.18
C ALA A 19 -11.83 -4.82 -19.22
N GLN A 20 -10.67 -5.36 -19.59
CA GLN A 20 -9.87 -6.23 -18.73
C GLN A 20 -9.39 -5.40 -17.53
N ALA A 21 -10.04 -5.59 -16.39
CA ALA A 21 -9.64 -4.97 -15.13
C ALA A 21 -8.48 -5.77 -14.52
N ALA A 22 -7.28 -5.53 -15.04
CA ALA A 22 -6.04 -6.11 -14.54
C ALA A 22 -5.53 -5.29 -13.35
N PHE A 23 -5.32 -5.94 -12.20
CA PHE A 23 -4.62 -5.32 -11.07
C PHE A 23 -3.14 -5.65 -11.16
N TYR A 24 -2.28 -4.68 -10.90
CA TYR A 24 -0.83 -4.85 -10.93
C TYR A 24 -0.27 -4.70 -9.53
N THR A 25 0.70 -5.55 -9.19
CA THR A 25 1.44 -5.43 -7.94
C THR A 25 2.94 -5.41 -8.18
N TRP A 26 3.68 -4.59 -7.43
CA TRP A 26 5.14 -4.57 -7.48
C TRP A 26 5.73 -4.31 -6.10
N VAL A 27 6.93 -4.85 -5.87
CA VAL A 27 7.71 -4.60 -4.65
C VAL A 27 8.76 -3.54 -4.95
N ASP A 28 8.78 -2.47 -4.17
CA ASP A 28 9.77 -1.38 -4.33
C ASP A 28 11.13 -1.72 -3.70
N ALA A 29 12.08 -0.79 -3.79
CA ALA A 29 13.44 -0.95 -3.26
C ALA A 29 13.49 -1.06 -1.73
N GLN A 30 12.41 -0.66 -1.05
CA GLN A 30 12.23 -0.70 0.39
C GLN A 30 11.50 -1.98 0.84
N GLY A 31 11.14 -2.86 -0.10
CA GLY A 31 10.46 -4.12 0.18
C GLY A 31 8.94 -3.99 0.34
N VAL A 32 8.34 -2.86 -0.04
CA VAL A 32 6.90 -2.61 0.10
C VAL A 32 6.15 -3.02 -1.15
N THR A 33 5.08 -3.81 -0.98
CA THR A 33 4.18 -4.24 -2.04
C THR A 33 3.14 -3.16 -2.34
N HIS A 34 3.14 -2.65 -3.56
CA HIS A 34 2.16 -1.69 -4.09
C HIS A 34 1.12 -2.41 -4.95
N PHE A 35 -0.05 -1.81 -5.11
CA PHE A 35 -1.14 -2.28 -5.98
C PHE A 35 -1.68 -1.13 -6.80
N THR A 36 -2.00 -1.36 -8.07
CA THR A 36 -2.65 -0.37 -8.93
C THR A 36 -3.51 -1.05 -9.98
N ASP A 37 -4.59 -0.39 -10.41
CA ASP A 37 -5.39 -0.79 -11.58
C ASP A 37 -4.90 -0.10 -12.87
N ASN A 38 -3.88 0.76 -12.77
CA ASN A 38 -3.33 1.49 -13.90
C ASN A 38 -1.81 1.23 -14.05
N PRO A 39 -1.36 0.52 -15.10
CA PRO A 39 0.05 0.18 -15.29
C PRO A 39 0.94 1.41 -15.52
N ASP A 40 0.39 2.54 -15.98
CA ASP A 40 1.16 3.76 -16.20
C ASP A 40 1.64 4.41 -14.89
N THR A 41 0.90 4.16 -13.79
CA THR A 41 1.26 4.67 -12.46
C THR A 41 2.44 3.92 -11.85
N ILE A 42 2.81 2.75 -12.40
CA ILE A 42 3.98 1.98 -11.97
C ILE A 42 5.25 2.69 -12.44
N PRO A 43 6.18 3.04 -11.53
CA PRO A 43 7.45 3.64 -11.91
C PRO A 43 8.20 2.76 -12.91
N ALA A 44 8.80 3.35 -13.95
CA ALA A 44 9.45 2.61 -15.04
C ALA A 44 10.47 1.56 -14.55
N LYS A 45 11.20 1.87 -13.48
CA LYS A 45 12.15 0.96 -12.81
C LYS A 45 11.52 -0.30 -12.18
N TYR A 46 10.21 -0.33 -11.96
CA TYR A 46 9.49 -1.46 -11.37
C TYR A 46 8.51 -2.13 -12.34
N ARG A 47 8.22 -1.52 -13.50
CA ARG A 47 7.30 -2.08 -14.51
C ARG A 47 7.66 -3.51 -14.94
N HIS A 48 8.95 -3.82 -15.06
CA HIS A 48 9.42 -5.16 -15.41
C HIS A 48 9.31 -6.20 -14.28
N ARG A 49 9.10 -5.75 -13.03
CA ARG A 49 8.89 -6.62 -11.85
C ARG A 49 7.43 -6.63 -11.41
N ALA A 50 6.58 -5.83 -12.04
CA ALA A 50 5.16 -5.80 -11.75
C ALA A 50 4.50 -7.10 -12.22
N LYS A 51 3.69 -7.70 -11.35
CA LYS A 51 2.89 -8.87 -11.67
C LYS A 51 1.45 -8.43 -11.90
N GLU A 52 0.88 -8.87 -13.01
CA GLU A 52 -0.55 -8.76 -13.27
C GLU A 52 -1.29 -9.85 -12.48
N MET A 53 -2.19 -9.44 -11.59
CA MET A 53 -3.10 -10.31 -10.86
C MET A 53 -4.41 -10.40 -11.63
N ASN A 54 -4.56 -11.49 -12.38
CA ASN A 54 -5.86 -11.94 -12.85
C ASN A 54 -6.53 -12.71 -11.71
N ILE A 55 -7.70 -12.26 -11.25
CA ILE A 55 -8.42 -12.78 -10.08
C ILE A 55 -8.84 -14.27 -10.23
N ALA A 56 -8.56 -14.89 -11.38
CA ALA A 56 -8.88 -16.29 -11.68
C ALA A 56 -7.79 -17.31 -11.26
N ASP A 57 -6.55 -16.89 -10.96
CA ASP A 57 -5.49 -17.82 -10.57
C ASP A 57 -5.23 -17.80 -9.05
N GLU A 58 -5.34 -18.99 -8.47
CA GLU A 58 -5.17 -19.34 -7.05
C GLU A 58 -3.86 -18.82 -6.41
N PRO A 59 -3.84 -18.72 -5.06
CA PRO A 59 -2.71 -18.18 -4.31
C PRO A 59 -1.52 -19.14 -4.39
N SER A 60 -0.48 -18.76 -5.13
CA SER A 60 0.83 -19.40 -5.01
C SER A 60 1.43 -19.10 -3.63
N ALA A 61 1.41 -20.14 -2.80
CA ALA A 61 2.02 -20.23 -1.48
C ALA A 61 3.44 -19.66 -1.44
N VAL A 62 3.66 -18.70 -0.54
CA VAL A 62 5.00 -18.39 -0.02
C VAL A 62 5.08 -18.98 1.39
N LYS A 63 6.04 -19.88 1.54
CA LYS A 63 6.31 -20.74 2.70
C LYS A 63 6.39 -19.96 4.03
N PRO A 64 5.82 -20.49 5.13
CA PRO A 64 6.09 -19.98 6.46
C PRO A 64 7.43 -20.55 7.00
N PRO A 65 8.29 -19.76 7.66
CA PRO A 65 9.18 -20.30 8.65
C PRO A 65 8.40 -20.49 9.96
N VAL A 66 8.45 -21.74 10.41
CA VAL A 66 7.83 -22.34 11.61
C VAL A 66 8.31 -21.67 12.91
N PRO A 67 7.50 -21.71 14.00
CA PRO A 67 7.77 -20.99 15.24
C PRO A 67 8.65 -21.78 16.20
N ALA A 68 9.48 -21.08 16.98
CA ALA A 68 10.09 -21.63 18.17
C ALA A 68 10.22 -20.54 19.26
N SER A 69 9.31 -20.63 20.23
CA SER A 69 9.54 -20.27 21.62
C SER A 69 9.12 -21.51 22.42
N PRO A 70 9.79 -21.89 23.53
CA PRO A 70 9.58 -21.14 24.77
C PRO A 70 10.80 -21.03 25.75
N SER A 71 10.86 -19.86 26.39
CA SER A 71 11.09 -19.59 27.84
C SER A 71 12.28 -20.15 28.63
N GLY A 72 13.12 -19.21 29.12
CA GLY A 72 13.60 -19.12 30.53
C GLY A 72 15.13 -19.20 30.76
N PRO A 73 15.66 -18.77 31.93
CA PRO A 73 15.40 -17.54 32.70
C PRO A 73 16.71 -16.74 33.03
N SER A 74 16.54 -15.47 33.42
CA SER A 74 17.44 -14.62 34.25
C SER A 74 18.93 -14.53 33.90
N THR A 75 19.39 -13.31 33.57
CA THR A 75 20.49 -12.72 34.36
C THR A 75 20.42 -11.19 34.29
N GLN A 76 20.01 -10.57 35.40
CA GLN A 76 20.57 -9.29 35.79
C GLN A 76 22.08 -9.52 35.98
N THR A 77 22.92 -8.83 35.22
CA THR A 77 24.29 -8.57 35.64
C THR A 77 24.67 -7.20 35.14
N ASP A 78 24.75 -6.30 36.11
CA ASP A 78 25.36 -5.00 36.03
C ASP A 78 26.72 -5.03 35.34
N SER A 79 26.93 -4.08 34.43
CA SER A 79 28.17 -3.30 34.24
C SER A 79 27.94 -2.37 33.05
N VAL A 80 27.44 -1.16 33.30
CA VAL A 80 28.28 0.05 33.31
C VAL A 80 29.06 0.19 31.99
N LEU A 81 28.39 0.75 30.98
CA LEU A 81 28.96 1.86 30.25
C LEU A 81 27.87 2.90 30.08
N GLN A 82 28.15 4.02 30.74
CA GLN A 82 27.57 5.33 30.57
C GLN A 82 27.41 5.65 29.08
N ALA A 83 26.32 5.23 28.46
CA ALA A 83 25.83 5.90 27.27
C ALA A 83 25.34 7.23 27.80
N GLU A 84 26.16 8.27 27.64
CA GLU A 84 25.64 9.63 27.55
C GLU A 84 24.32 9.62 26.77
N PRO A 85 23.36 10.51 27.04
CA PRO A 85 22.23 10.66 26.14
C PRO A 85 22.79 11.08 24.79
N ALA A 86 23.12 10.11 23.93
CA ALA A 86 23.74 10.32 22.65
C ALA A 86 22.76 11.18 21.88
N SER A 87 23.11 12.47 21.83
CA SER A 87 22.26 13.51 21.32
C SER A 87 22.65 13.68 19.87
N TYR A 88 21.87 13.06 19.00
CA TYR A 88 22.09 13.14 17.57
C TYR A 88 21.34 14.36 17.06
N GLY A 89 22.08 15.38 16.63
CA GLY A 89 21.49 16.63 16.13
C GLY A 89 20.62 17.36 17.16
N GLY A 90 20.98 17.27 18.44
CA GLY A 90 20.21 17.90 19.54
C GLY A 90 18.99 17.10 20.01
N LYS A 91 18.79 15.86 19.53
CA LYS A 91 17.69 14.98 19.91
C LYS A 91 18.21 13.66 20.47
N SER A 92 17.52 13.10 21.47
CA SER A 92 17.94 11.86 22.11
C SER A 92 17.75 10.64 21.21
N ALA A 93 18.57 9.61 21.42
CA ALA A 93 18.39 8.30 20.79
C ALA A 93 16.96 7.72 20.95
N GLY A 94 16.34 7.94 22.11
CA GLY A 94 14.95 7.55 22.37
C GLY A 94 13.96 8.25 21.46
N TRP A 95 14.09 9.57 21.32
CA TRP A 95 13.22 10.35 20.44
C TRP A 95 13.27 9.88 18.98
N TRP A 96 14.46 9.55 18.47
CA TRP A 96 14.62 9.04 17.11
C TRP A 96 13.87 7.72 16.92
N ARG A 97 14.09 6.77 17.84
CA ARG A 97 13.43 5.46 17.79
C ARG A 97 11.91 5.59 17.84
N ASP A 98 11.40 6.40 18.76
CA ASP A 98 9.97 6.60 18.94
C ASP A 98 9.34 7.27 17.69
N SER A 99 10.05 8.22 17.09
CA SER A 99 9.59 8.91 15.87
C SER A 99 9.50 7.95 14.67
N PHE A 100 10.52 7.13 14.46
CA PHE A 100 10.50 6.11 13.41
C PHE A 100 9.40 5.07 13.66
N ALA A 101 9.28 4.56 14.89
CA ALA A 101 8.27 3.59 15.26
C ALA A 101 6.85 4.15 15.07
N ALA A 102 6.60 5.39 15.49
CA ALA A 102 5.29 6.04 15.35
C ALA A 102 4.87 6.19 13.88
N LEU A 103 5.77 6.67 13.02
CA LEU A 103 5.49 6.80 11.58
C LEU A 103 5.24 5.45 10.92
N ARG A 104 6.05 4.42 11.24
CA ARG A 104 5.86 3.06 10.72
C ARG A 104 4.55 2.44 11.17
N ASN A 105 4.20 2.59 12.44
CA ASN A 105 2.96 2.05 12.97
C ASN A 105 1.76 2.69 12.27
N ARG A 106 1.78 4.02 12.10
CA ARG A 106 0.69 4.72 11.41
C ARG A 106 0.58 4.32 9.94
N LEU A 107 1.72 4.20 9.25
CA LEU A 107 1.78 3.72 7.88
C LEU A 107 1.25 2.29 7.77
N LYS A 108 1.65 1.40 8.68
CA LYS A 108 1.17 0.02 8.74
C LYS A 108 -0.33 -0.05 8.97
N THR A 109 -0.88 0.73 9.90
CA THR A 109 -2.33 0.76 10.15
C THR A 109 -3.13 1.13 8.91
N LEU A 110 -2.67 2.14 8.15
CA LEU A 110 -3.35 2.54 6.91
C LEU A 110 -3.20 1.48 5.82
N GLN A 111 -1.99 0.92 5.66
CA GLN A 111 -1.74 -0.14 4.68
C GLN A 111 -2.54 -1.40 4.95
N ASP A 112 -2.68 -1.81 6.22
CA ASP A 112 -3.43 -3.00 6.61
C ASP A 112 -4.95 -2.78 6.45
N GLY A 113 -5.45 -1.54 6.60
CA GLY A 113 -6.86 -1.19 6.46
C GLY A 113 -7.31 -0.86 5.04
N LEU A 114 -6.40 -0.45 4.16
CA LEU A 114 -6.71 -0.06 2.78
C LEU A 114 -7.39 -1.17 1.95
N PRO A 115 -6.96 -2.46 2.03
CA PRO A 115 -7.59 -3.54 1.28
C PRO A 115 -9.07 -3.73 1.61
N GLU A 116 -9.46 -3.54 2.87
CA GLU A 116 -10.87 -3.65 3.28
C GLU A 116 -11.72 -2.58 2.61
N LYS A 117 -11.25 -1.32 2.61
CA LYS A 117 -11.93 -0.20 1.95
C LYS A 117 -11.99 -0.39 0.43
N GLN A 118 -10.92 -0.88 -0.19
CA GLN A 118 -10.89 -1.22 -1.62
C GLN A 118 -11.88 -2.33 -1.96
N ASN A 119 -11.96 -3.39 -1.15
CA ASN A 119 -12.95 -4.45 -1.30
C ASN A 119 -14.38 -3.90 -1.16
N LYS A 120 -14.61 -2.99 -0.21
CA LYS A 120 -15.91 -2.37 -0.01
C LYS A 120 -16.31 -1.50 -1.20
N LEU A 121 -15.38 -0.72 -1.73
CA LEU A 121 -15.58 0.06 -2.94
C LEU A 121 -15.93 -0.83 -4.13
N ALA A 122 -15.22 -1.95 -4.31
CA ALA A 122 -15.51 -2.91 -5.37
C ALA A 122 -16.92 -3.53 -5.22
N GLU A 123 -17.33 -3.87 -3.99
CA GLU A 123 -18.69 -4.36 -3.70
C GLU A 123 -19.76 -3.30 -4.07
N LEU A 124 -19.56 -2.04 -3.67
CA LEU A 124 -20.47 -0.94 -3.98
C LEU A 124 -20.57 -0.69 -5.49
N ARG A 125 -19.43 -0.72 -6.19
CA ARG A 125 -19.37 -0.59 -7.65
C ARG A 125 -20.13 -1.73 -8.34
N ARG A 126 -19.98 -2.99 -7.89
CA ARG A 126 -20.74 -4.14 -8.39
C ARG A 126 -22.25 -3.97 -8.18
N LYS A 127 -22.69 -3.53 -6.98
CA LYS A 127 -24.11 -3.28 -6.70
C LYS A 127 -24.70 -2.18 -7.59
N ARG A 128 -23.91 -1.15 -7.92
CA ARG A 128 -24.33 -0.06 -8.82
C ARG A 128 -24.66 -0.52 -10.24
N ILE A 129 -24.01 -1.59 -10.72
CA ILE A 129 -24.31 -2.16 -12.03
C ILE A 129 -25.75 -2.72 -12.06
N ILE A 130 -26.24 -3.21 -10.92
CA ILE A 130 -27.57 -3.82 -10.79
C ILE A 130 -28.63 -2.76 -10.41
N TYR A 131 -28.29 -1.79 -9.56
CA TYR A 131 -29.21 -0.77 -9.07
C TYR A 131 -28.63 0.64 -9.26
N THR A 132 -29.34 1.50 -9.99
CA THR A 132 -28.90 2.88 -10.34
C THR A 132 -29.52 3.95 -9.44
N ARG A 133 -29.57 3.76 -8.12
CA ARG A 133 -30.14 4.76 -7.21
C ARG A 133 -29.13 5.87 -6.90
N VAL A 134 -29.61 7.06 -6.58
CA VAL A 134 -28.75 8.22 -6.23
C VAL A 134 -27.87 7.92 -5.02
N GLN A 135 -28.41 7.25 -4.01
CA GLN A 135 -27.68 6.86 -2.79
C GLN A 135 -26.48 5.97 -3.09
N ASP A 136 -26.59 5.05 -4.06
CA ASP A 136 -25.50 4.16 -4.45
C ASP A 136 -24.33 4.95 -5.06
N ARG A 137 -24.63 6.02 -5.81
CA ARG A 137 -23.59 6.92 -6.36
C ARG A 137 -22.86 7.66 -5.25
N VAL A 138 -23.59 8.17 -4.26
CA VAL A 138 -22.99 8.87 -3.11
C VAL A 138 -22.11 7.91 -2.31
N ALA A 139 -22.57 6.69 -2.06
CA ALA A 139 -21.78 5.67 -1.35
C ALA A 139 -20.49 5.31 -2.09
N VAL A 140 -20.54 5.10 -3.41
CA VAL A 140 -19.34 4.84 -4.22
C VAL A 140 -18.37 6.03 -4.18
N ASN A 141 -18.87 7.25 -4.36
CA ASN A 141 -18.02 8.44 -4.36
C ASN A 141 -17.39 8.70 -2.98
N SER A 142 -18.14 8.47 -1.90
CA SER A 142 -17.64 8.60 -0.53
C SER A 142 -16.52 7.59 -0.26
N MET A 143 -16.76 6.31 -0.56
CA MET A 143 -15.77 5.27 -0.34
C MET A 143 -14.53 5.48 -1.23
N GLN A 144 -14.72 5.94 -2.47
CA GLN A 144 -13.61 6.32 -3.35
C GLN A 144 -12.77 7.45 -2.73
N ALA A 145 -13.43 8.47 -2.18
CA ALA A 145 -12.74 9.59 -1.55
C ALA A 145 -11.94 9.13 -0.33
N GLU A 146 -12.50 8.26 0.50
CA GLU A 146 -11.80 7.67 1.66
C GLU A 146 -10.57 6.86 1.25
N VAL A 147 -10.69 5.98 0.24
CA VAL A 147 -9.55 5.22 -0.30
C VAL A 147 -8.46 6.17 -0.79
N SER A 148 -8.84 7.18 -1.57
CA SER A 148 -7.87 8.16 -2.09
C SER A 148 -7.20 8.99 -1.00
N ALA A 149 -7.94 9.33 0.07
CA ALA A 149 -7.39 10.07 1.20
C ALA A 149 -6.37 9.23 1.98
N ASP A 150 -6.65 7.95 2.18
CA ASP A 150 -5.73 7.03 2.83
C ASP A 150 -4.46 6.82 1.99
N GLU A 151 -4.59 6.67 0.66
CA GLU A 151 -3.46 6.57 -0.26
C GLU A 151 -2.55 7.80 -0.21
N LEU A 152 -3.16 9.00 -0.20
CA LEU A 152 -2.42 10.26 -0.04
C LEU A 152 -1.74 10.33 1.33
N HIS A 153 -2.41 9.89 2.40
CA HIS A 153 -1.83 9.91 3.73
C HIS A 153 -0.66 8.93 3.87
N ILE A 154 -0.75 7.75 3.24
CA ILE A 154 0.36 6.80 3.14
C ILE A 154 1.56 7.45 2.43
N ALA A 155 1.33 8.09 1.28
CA ALA A 155 2.39 8.76 0.54
C ALA A 155 3.07 9.88 1.34
N GLU A 156 2.29 10.65 2.10
CA GLU A 156 2.81 11.70 2.97
C GLU A 156 3.63 11.11 4.13
N LEU A 157 3.16 10.05 4.79
CA LEU A 157 3.92 9.38 5.85
C LEU A 157 5.22 8.76 5.34
N GLN A 158 5.22 8.22 4.12
CA GLN A 158 6.44 7.73 3.47
C GLN A 158 7.45 8.85 3.24
N LYS A 159 6.98 10.00 2.76
CA LYS A 159 7.82 11.18 2.59
C LYS A 159 8.40 11.64 3.92
N GLN A 160 7.58 11.71 4.97
CA GLN A 160 8.03 12.07 6.31
C GLN A 160 9.07 11.09 6.86
N LEU A 161 8.91 9.79 6.61
CA LEU A 161 9.88 8.78 7.01
C LEU A 161 11.22 8.92 6.26
N ALA A 162 11.17 9.21 4.95
CA ALA A 162 12.36 9.49 4.16
C ALA A 162 13.06 10.78 4.60
N ASP A 163 12.30 11.82 4.92
CA ASP A 163 12.84 13.09 5.43
C ASP A 163 13.48 12.89 6.81
N LEU A 164 12.87 12.07 7.67
CA LEU A 164 13.41 11.71 8.97
C LEU A 164 14.70 10.90 8.83
N ASP A 165 14.79 9.96 7.89
CA ASP A 165 16.02 9.20 7.62
C ASP A 165 17.16 10.07 7.07
N ARG A 166 16.84 11.05 6.22
CA ARG A 166 17.82 12.06 5.78
C ARG A 166 18.36 12.88 6.95
N GLN A 167 17.48 13.35 7.83
CA GLN A 167 17.88 14.09 9.04
C GLN A 167 18.69 13.21 9.99
N ALA A 168 18.29 11.95 10.18
CA ALA A 168 19.00 10.99 11.02
C ALA A 168 20.41 10.71 10.48
N THR A 169 20.55 10.57 9.17
CA THR A 169 21.86 10.39 8.51
C THR A 169 22.75 11.62 8.68
N GLN A 170 22.20 12.83 8.52
CA GLN A 170 22.93 14.08 8.77
C GLN A 170 23.36 14.24 10.24
N ALA A 171 22.53 13.76 11.16
CA ALA A 171 22.79 13.80 12.59
C ALA A 171 23.70 12.65 13.10
N GLY A 172 24.12 11.74 12.21
CA GLY A 172 25.00 10.62 12.57
C GLY A 172 24.30 9.50 13.36
N VAL A 173 22.97 9.38 13.24
CA VAL A 173 22.17 8.37 13.95
C VAL A 173 22.49 6.97 13.41
N PRO A 174 22.86 6.00 14.27
CA PRO A 174 23.05 4.60 13.88
C PRO A 174 21.81 3.98 13.23
N SER A 175 22.00 3.04 12.31
CA SER A 175 20.89 2.34 11.64
C SER A 175 20.01 1.54 12.60
N GLU A 176 20.55 1.07 13.72
CA GLU A 176 19.81 0.31 14.74
C GLU A 176 18.66 1.14 15.36
N LEU A 177 18.83 2.45 15.48
CA LEU A 177 17.78 3.35 15.97
C LEU A 177 16.76 3.72 14.88
N ARG A 178 17.05 3.34 13.64
CA ARG A 178 16.22 3.58 12.46
C ARG A 178 15.48 2.33 12.01
N GLN A 179 15.60 1.18 12.68
CA GLN A 179 14.85 -0.05 12.35
C GLN A 179 13.44 -0.06 12.93
#